data_AF-A7SQK0-F1
#
_entry.id   AF-A7SQK0-F1
#
_cell.length_a   1.000
_cell.length_b   1.000
_cell.length_c   1.000
_cell.angle_alpha   90.00
_cell.angle_beta   90.00
_cell.angle_gamma   90.00
#
_symmetry.space_group_name_H-M   'P 1'
#
loop_
_entity.id
_entity.type
_entity.pdbx_description
1 polymer ?
#
loop_
_entity_poly.entity_id
_entity_poly.type
_entity_poly.pdbx_seq_one_letter_code
_entity_poly.pdbx_strand_id
1 'polypeptide(L)'
;DESSSNLCAVIIPGNPGLIEYYDDFIISLFQWSGKTLPIYGVSHAGKLKNKQDEEASPECTICTGTYSLQEQIKHKQDYIENHIPPSMKIVLIGHSIGAYIALKLLKESSRAADIVKLILLFPTIERMAATPNGRIITPIVNYFKWFAVSTVSVVSYLPTSFTRLLVRWWFSGKNTTNSVVDTTMKLLTSDASNNCLGMAYCEMQEVQDLDTEVIGNNLKKIIFYYGSSDQWAPVSYYEELKSRFPEGEIYLCQRGFEHAFVLSASVEVAEMVWGWIEGMAPYE
;
A
#
# COMPACT_ATOMS: atom_id res chain seq x y z
N ASP A 1 3.02 29.01 -21.83
CA ASP A 1 2.07 27.98 -21.38
C ASP A 1 2.59 27.26 -20.15
N GLU A 2 2.72 27.99 -19.03
CA GLU A 2 3.28 27.53 -17.75
C GLU A 2 2.27 27.76 -16.62
N SER A 3 1.19 26.98 -16.55
CA SER A 3 0.40 26.87 -15.30
C SER A 3 -0.28 25.52 -15.09
N SER A 4 0.18 24.44 -15.74
CA SER A 4 -0.17 23.12 -15.20
C SER A 4 0.54 22.97 -13.86
N SER A 5 -0.20 22.89 -12.76
CA SER A 5 0.36 22.69 -11.42
C SER A 5 1.40 21.55 -11.45
N ASN A 6 2.64 21.81 -11.03
CA ASN A 6 3.69 20.80 -10.89
C ASN A 6 3.34 19.87 -9.71
N LEU A 7 2.30 19.06 -9.86
CA LEU A 7 1.76 18.16 -8.86
C LEU A 7 1.76 16.75 -9.44
N CYS A 8 2.18 15.76 -8.66
CA CYS A 8 2.03 14.35 -8.99
C CYS A 8 1.48 13.55 -7.81
N ALA A 9 0.90 12.39 -8.12
CA ALA A 9 0.52 11.41 -7.11
C ALA A 9 1.51 10.24 -7.12
N VAL A 10 1.86 9.76 -5.93
CA VAL A 10 2.71 8.58 -5.75
C VAL A 10 1.96 7.56 -4.90
N ILE A 11 1.69 6.39 -5.48
CA ILE A 11 0.94 5.31 -4.85
C ILE A 11 1.92 4.39 -4.11
N ILE A 12 1.69 4.22 -2.80
CA ILE A 12 2.41 3.28 -1.95
C ILE A 12 1.47 2.11 -1.62
N PRO A 13 1.70 0.93 -2.21
CA PRO A 13 0.79 -0.19 -2.06
C PRO A 13 0.86 -0.79 -0.64
N GLY A 14 -0.20 -1.50 -0.24
CA GLY A 14 -0.16 -2.44 0.88
C GLY A 14 0.40 -3.81 0.49
N ASN A 15 0.61 -4.69 1.48
CA ASN A 15 0.98 -6.10 1.26
C ASN A 15 -0.17 -6.82 0.51
N PRO A 16 0.06 -7.56 -0.60
CA PRO A 16 1.28 -8.24 -1.02
C PRO A 16 2.34 -7.39 -1.74
N GLY A 17 2.10 -6.10 -1.95
CA GLY A 17 3.10 -5.14 -2.40
C GLY A 17 3.31 -5.04 -3.91
N LEU A 18 2.44 -5.65 -4.73
CA LEU A 18 2.47 -5.49 -6.19
C LEU A 18 1.60 -4.30 -6.60
N ILE A 19 2.19 -3.37 -7.36
CA ILE A 19 1.50 -2.16 -7.82
C ILE A 19 0.40 -2.47 -8.84
N GLU A 20 0.49 -3.60 -9.55
CA GLU A 20 -0.46 -3.99 -10.59
C GLU A 20 -1.87 -4.28 -10.05
N TYR A 21 -2.02 -4.55 -8.74
CA TYR A 21 -3.35 -4.57 -8.12
C TYR A 21 -4.06 -3.22 -8.20
N TYR A 22 -3.29 -2.12 -8.29
CA TYR A 22 -3.80 -0.75 -8.31
C TYR A 22 -3.99 -0.23 -9.73
N ASP A 23 -3.77 -1.04 -10.77
CA ASP A 23 -3.90 -0.58 -12.16
C ASP A 23 -5.26 0.07 -12.42
N ASP A 24 -6.36 -0.58 -12.03
CA ASP A 24 -7.72 -0.04 -12.22
C ASP A 24 -7.91 1.27 -11.43
N PHE A 25 -7.32 1.38 -10.24
CA PHE A 25 -7.37 2.58 -9.41
C PHE A 25 -6.56 3.73 -10.02
N ILE A 26 -5.34 3.45 -10.46
CA ILE A 26 -4.42 4.40 -11.11
C ILE A 26 -5.02 4.91 -12.42
N ILE A 27 -5.52 4.01 -13.26
CA ILE A 27 -6.16 4.37 -14.53
C ILE A 27 -7.38 5.24 -14.28
N SER A 28 -8.23 4.87 -13.31
CA SER A 28 -9.42 5.65 -12.96
C SER A 28 -9.05 7.04 -12.42
N LEU A 29 -8.05 7.12 -11.53
CA LEU A 29 -7.59 8.39 -10.96
C LEU A 29 -7.01 9.30 -12.05
N PHE A 30 -6.25 8.73 -12.99
CA PHE A 30 -5.74 9.46 -14.15
C PHE A 30 -6.87 9.99 -15.03
N GLN A 31 -7.90 9.18 -15.28
CA GLN A 31 -9.08 9.60 -16.05
C GLN A 31 -9.86 10.72 -15.35
N TRP A 32 -10.11 10.59 -14.04
CA TRP A 32 -10.80 11.61 -13.25
C TRP A 32 -10.04 12.93 -13.22
N SER A 33 -8.70 12.89 -13.23
CA SER A 33 -7.85 14.09 -13.36
C SER A 33 -7.90 14.79 -14.71
N GLY A 34 -8.78 14.38 -15.63
CA GLY A 34 -8.76 14.85 -17.01
C GLY A 34 -7.50 14.45 -17.77
N LYS A 35 -6.81 13.39 -17.31
CA LYS A 35 -5.52 12.90 -17.84
C LYS A 35 -4.37 13.89 -17.67
N THR A 36 -4.42 14.72 -16.63
CA THR A 36 -3.42 15.77 -16.39
C THR A 36 -2.50 15.48 -15.21
N LEU A 37 -2.94 14.68 -14.23
CA LEU A 37 -2.15 14.34 -13.05
C LEU A 37 -1.17 13.20 -13.37
N PRO A 38 0.16 13.41 -13.31
CA PRO A 38 1.13 12.32 -13.38
C PRO A 38 0.99 11.42 -12.14
N ILE A 39 0.86 10.12 -12.36
CA ILE A 39 0.71 9.13 -11.28
C ILE A 39 1.85 8.13 -11.37
N TYR A 40 2.60 8.03 -10.28
CA TYR A 40 3.68 7.08 -10.09
C TYR A 40 3.24 5.99 -9.13
N GLY A 41 3.70 4.77 -9.35
CA GLY A 41 3.44 3.65 -8.47
C GLY A 41 4.67 2.75 -8.37
N VAL A 42 4.96 2.27 -7.17
CA VAL A 42 6.14 1.46 -6.92
C VAL A 42 5.79 0.24 -6.07
N SER A 43 6.09 -0.94 -6.60
CA SER A 43 5.96 -2.20 -5.85
C SER A 43 6.92 -2.25 -4.66
N HIS A 44 6.62 -3.09 -3.68
CA HIS A 44 7.57 -3.46 -2.65
C HIS A 44 8.77 -4.21 -3.26
N ALA A 45 9.96 -3.98 -2.71
CA ALA A 45 11.19 -4.63 -3.15
C ALA A 45 11.09 -6.16 -3.00
N GLY A 46 11.72 -6.89 -3.92
CA GLY A 46 11.72 -8.37 -3.92
C GLY A 46 10.46 -9.04 -4.46
N LYS A 47 9.49 -8.27 -4.99
CA LYS A 47 8.22 -8.83 -5.51
C LYS A 47 8.22 -9.12 -7.01
N LEU A 48 9.13 -8.50 -7.76
CA LEU A 48 9.36 -8.74 -9.17
C LEU A 48 10.83 -9.13 -9.34
N LYS A 49 11.13 -10.27 -9.97
CA LYS A 49 12.49 -10.58 -10.41
C LYS A 49 12.76 -9.82 -11.69
N ASN A 50 13.64 -8.83 -11.66
CA ASN A 50 14.27 -8.38 -12.89
C ASN A 50 15.38 -9.38 -13.22
N LYS A 51 15.46 -9.82 -14.49
CA LYS A 51 16.56 -10.70 -14.96
C LYS A 51 17.96 -10.08 -14.82
N GLN A 52 18.05 -8.82 -14.42
CA GLN A 52 19.30 -8.09 -14.20
C GLN A 52 19.79 -8.14 -12.75
N ASP A 53 18.99 -8.64 -11.80
CA ASP A 53 19.36 -8.67 -10.37
C ASP A 53 20.29 -9.84 -10.00
N GLU A 54 20.80 -10.60 -10.98
CA GLU A 54 21.70 -11.75 -10.75
C GLU A 54 23.15 -11.35 -10.40
N GLU A 55 23.53 -10.05 -10.47
CA GLU A 55 24.92 -9.61 -10.32
C GLU A 55 25.24 -8.67 -9.12
N ALA A 56 24.36 -8.50 -8.13
CA ALA A 56 24.61 -7.57 -7.02
C ALA A 56 25.10 -8.24 -5.71
N SER A 57 26.42 -8.12 -5.48
CA SER A 57 27.16 -7.96 -4.20
C SER A 57 26.99 -8.97 -3.03
N PRO A 58 28.09 -9.54 -2.47
CA PRO A 58 28.08 -10.49 -1.35
C PRO A 58 28.11 -9.86 0.06
N GLU A 59 27.92 -8.53 0.19
CA GLU A 59 28.01 -7.84 1.49
C GLU A 59 26.68 -7.20 1.90
N CYS A 60 25.70 -8.04 2.20
CA CYS A 60 24.63 -7.66 3.13
C CYS A 60 24.18 -8.92 3.85
N THR A 61 24.01 -8.83 5.17
CA THR A 61 23.63 -9.93 6.06
C THR A 61 22.15 -10.31 5.82
N ILE A 62 21.86 -10.82 4.62
CA ILE A 62 20.59 -11.36 4.18
C ILE A 62 20.48 -12.75 4.81
N CYS A 63 20.03 -12.83 6.05
CA CYS A 63 19.86 -14.14 6.70
C CYS A 63 18.60 -14.90 6.23
N THR A 64 17.75 -14.35 5.35
CA THR A 64 16.49 -15.02 4.94
C THR A 64 15.98 -14.76 3.52
N GLY A 65 16.65 -13.91 2.73
CA GLY A 65 16.20 -13.53 1.38
C GLY A 65 14.95 -12.65 1.35
N THR A 66 14.57 -12.04 2.49
CA THR A 66 13.38 -11.18 2.62
C THR A 66 13.71 -9.76 3.05
N TYR A 67 13.03 -8.77 2.48
CA TYR A 67 13.14 -7.36 2.85
C TYR A 67 12.25 -7.00 4.05
N SER A 68 12.84 -6.36 5.06
CA SER A 68 12.18 -5.80 6.24
C SER A 68 11.35 -4.54 5.93
N LEU A 69 10.50 -4.12 6.87
CA LEU A 69 9.70 -2.91 6.71
C LEU A 69 10.58 -1.65 6.59
N GLN A 70 11.69 -1.58 7.31
CA GLN A 70 12.66 -0.47 7.22
C GLN A 70 13.34 -0.41 5.84
N GLU A 71 13.75 -1.54 5.29
CA GLU A 71 14.28 -1.60 3.92
C GLU A 71 13.23 -1.19 2.90
N GLN A 72 11.97 -1.56 3.13
CA GLN A 72 10.86 -1.08 2.30
C GLN A 72 10.66 0.42 2.41
N ILE A 73 10.78 1.04 3.59
CA ILE A 73 10.69 2.50 3.75
C ILE A 73 11.84 3.18 2.98
N LYS A 74 13.07 2.73 3.19
CA LYS A 74 14.26 3.24 2.49
C LYS A 74 14.11 3.14 0.98
N HIS A 75 13.64 2.00 0.48
CA HIS A 75 13.38 1.81 -0.95
C HIS A 75 12.42 2.87 -1.53
N LYS A 76 11.40 3.30 -0.78
CA LYS A 76 10.47 4.35 -1.27
C LYS A 76 11.05 5.75 -1.11
N GLN A 77 11.91 6.00 -0.12
CA GLN A 77 12.69 7.23 -0.04
C GLN A 77 13.57 7.38 -1.28
N ASP A 78 14.36 6.35 -1.58
CA ASP A 78 15.25 6.32 -2.74
C ASP A 78 14.46 6.43 -4.05
N TYR A 79 13.29 5.79 -4.16
CA TYR A 79 12.43 5.92 -5.34
C TYR A 79 11.97 7.37 -5.54
N ILE A 80 11.47 8.03 -4.49
CA ILE A 80 10.99 9.41 -4.58
C ILE A 80 12.13 10.36 -4.93
N GLU A 81 13.30 10.18 -4.34
CA GLU A 81 14.47 11.05 -4.59
C GLU A 81 15.01 10.92 -6.01
N ASN A 82 15.04 9.70 -6.55
CA ASN A 82 15.70 9.44 -7.84
C ASN A 82 14.75 9.45 -9.05
N HIS A 83 13.45 9.23 -8.86
CA HIS A 83 12.51 9.04 -9.97
C HIS A 83 11.42 10.10 -10.07
N ILE A 84 11.16 10.87 -9.01
CA ILE A 84 10.19 11.96 -9.03
C ILE A 84 10.91 13.27 -9.35
N PRO A 85 10.51 14.01 -10.41
CA PRO A 85 11.17 15.25 -10.77
C PRO A 85 11.27 16.23 -9.59
N PRO A 86 12.44 16.85 -9.34
CA PRO A 86 12.62 17.72 -8.19
C PRO A 86 11.64 18.91 -8.13
N SER A 87 11.16 19.37 -9.29
CA SER A 87 10.19 20.47 -9.41
C SER A 87 8.76 20.11 -9.01
N MET A 88 8.44 18.82 -8.84
CA MET A 88 7.08 18.37 -8.51
C MET A 88 6.80 18.39 -7.02
N LYS A 89 5.59 18.87 -6.67
CA LYS A 89 4.92 18.63 -5.40
C LYS A 89 4.22 17.28 -5.44
N ILE A 90 4.16 16.62 -4.28
CA ILE A 90 3.84 15.21 -4.17
C ILE A 90 2.60 15.03 -3.30
N VAL A 91 1.62 14.31 -3.83
CA VAL A 91 0.55 13.68 -3.06
C VAL A 91 0.92 12.22 -2.86
N LEU A 92 1.13 11.79 -1.63
CA LEU A 92 1.31 10.36 -1.34
C LEU A 92 -0.04 9.73 -1.04
N ILE A 93 -0.33 8.60 -1.70
CA ILE A 93 -1.52 7.80 -1.46
C ILE A 93 -1.04 6.45 -0.94
N GLY A 94 -1.21 6.22 0.35
CA GLY A 94 -0.80 4.98 1.02
C GLY A 94 -2.01 4.11 1.34
N HIS A 95 -1.96 2.83 0.96
CA HIS A 95 -3.00 1.86 1.32
C HIS A 95 -2.48 0.83 2.33
N SER A 96 -3.26 0.51 3.38
CA SER A 96 -2.91 -0.51 4.37
C SER A 96 -1.52 -0.21 4.97
N ILE A 97 -0.56 -1.13 4.92
CA ILE A 97 0.82 -0.87 5.37
C ILE A 97 1.52 0.24 4.60
N GLY A 98 1.13 0.46 3.34
CA GLY A 98 1.59 1.60 2.55
C GLY A 98 1.26 2.94 3.19
N ALA A 99 0.21 3.02 4.02
CA ALA A 99 -0.10 4.22 4.81
C ALA A 99 0.95 4.48 5.90
N TYR A 100 1.42 3.43 6.59
CA TYR A 100 2.50 3.54 7.56
C TYR A 100 3.80 3.97 6.89
N ILE A 101 4.14 3.37 5.74
CA ILE A 101 5.31 3.77 4.95
C ILE A 101 5.18 5.25 4.53
N ALA A 102 4.01 5.67 4.04
CA ALA A 102 3.77 7.06 3.64
C ALA A 102 3.95 8.06 4.81
N LEU A 103 3.53 7.70 6.03
CA LEU A 103 3.79 8.50 7.23
C LEU A 103 5.29 8.60 7.54
N LYS A 104 6.04 7.51 7.38
CA LYS A 104 7.51 7.53 7.56
C LYS A 104 8.21 8.37 6.51
N LEU A 105 7.74 8.34 5.26
CA LEU A 105 8.24 9.24 4.21
C LEU A 105 8.01 10.71 4.56
N LEU A 106 6.84 11.05 5.11
CA LEU A 106 6.55 12.41 5.56
C LEU A 106 7.45 12.86 6.73
N LYS A 107 7.86 11.93 7.60
CA LYS A 107 8.72 12.20 8.76
C LYS A 107 10.19 12.33 8.37
N GLU A 108 10.70 11.42 7.55
CA GLU A 108 12.14 11.12 7.44
C GLU A 108 12.70 11.32 6.03
N SER A 109 11.88 11.54 5.00
CA SER A 109 12.38 11.73 3.62
C SER A 109 13.07 13.08 3.43
N SER A 110 14.16 13.09 2.66
CA SER A 110 14.80 14.30 2.11
C SER A 110 13.81 15.18 1.33
N ARG A 111 12.78 14.57 0.75
CA ARG A 111 11.72 15.19 -0.06
C ARG A 111 10.46 15.52 0.75
N ALA A 112 10.50 15.45 2.09
CA ALA A 112 9.34 15.70 2.94
C ALA A 112 8.70 17.08 2.74
N ALA A 113 9.50 18.11 2.41
CA ALA A 113 9.03 19.46 2.12
C ALA A 113 8.21 19.55 0.81
N ASP A 114 8.38 18.59 -0.10
CA ASP A 114 7.63 18.52 -1.36
C ASP A 114 6.33 17.73 -1.23
N ILE A 115 6.15 16.99 -0.13
CA ILE A 115 4.91 16.29 0.19
C ILE A 115 3.88 17.30 0.70
N VAL A 116 2.89 17.58 -0.13
CA VAL A 116 1.83 18.57 0.14
C VAL A 116 0.58 17.93 0.74
N LYS A 117 0.32 16.65 0.44
CA LYS A 117 -0.83 15.91 0.99
C LYS A 117 -0.49 14.42 1.13
N LEU A 118 -1.06 13.81 2.15
CA LEU A 118 -1.00 12.40 2.47
C LEU A 118 -2.43 11.86 2.52
N ILE A 119 -2.76 10.88 1.69
CA ILE A 119 -4.07 10.24 1.66
C ILE A 119 -3.88 8.79 2.10
N LEU A 120 -4.41 8.45 3.28
CA LEU A 120 -4.20 7.17 3.94
C LEU A 120 -5.48 6.34 3.86
N LEU A 121 -5.50 5.38 2.94
CA LEU A 121 -6.63 4.51 2.66
C LEU A 121 -6.52 3.22 3.48
N PHE A 122 -7.55 2.94 4.29
CA PHE A 122 -7.64 1.76 5.16
C PHE A 122 -6.35 1.54 5.99
N PRO A 123 -5.93 2.55 6.78
CA PRO A 123 -4.56 2.65 7.26
C PRO A 123 -4.22 1.66 8.38
N THR A 124 -3.22 0.81 8.17
CA THR A 124 -2.62 -0.03 9.22
C THR A 124 -1.40 0.67 9.80
N ILE A 125 -1.64 1.69 10.63
CA ILE A 125 -0.59 2.62 11.13
C ILE A 125 -0.26 2.46 12.61
N GLU A 126 -1.02 1.62 13.32
CA GLU A 126 -0.84 1.32 14.73
C GLU A 126 -1.43 -0.05 15.07
N ARG A 127 -0.93 -0.66 16.16
CA ARG A 127 -1.46 -1.85 16.83
C ARG A 127 -1.89 -2.97 15.87
N MET A 128 -1.12 -3.20 14.80
CA MET A 128 -1.53 -4.06 13.69
C MET A 128 -1.79 -5.51 14.14
N ALA A 129 -0.91 -6.07 14.97
CA ALA A 129 -1.07 -7.41 15.54
C ALA A 129 -2.28 -7.55 16.49
N ALA A 130 -2.76 -6.43 17.07
CA ALA A 130 -3.88 -6.44 18.00
C ALA A 130 -5.24 -6.38 17.31
N THR A 131 -5.28 -6.12 16.00
CA THR A 131 -6.51 -6.06 15.20
C THR A 131 -7.15 -7.44 15.03
N PRO A 132 -8.44 -7.54 14.67
CA PRO A 132 -9.10 -8.82 14.47
C PRO A 132 -8.36 -9.76 13.51
N ASN A 133 -7.94 -9.26 12.35
CA ASN A 133 -7.12 -10.04 11.42
C ASN A 133 -5.68 -10.23 11.93
N GLY A 134 -5.10 -9.22 12.58
CA GLY A 134 -3.80 -9.31 13.24
C GLY A 134 -3.71 -10.52 14.17
N ARG A 135 -4.65 -10.66 15.09
CA ARG A 135 -4.67 -11.77 16.08
C ARG A 135 -4.75 -13.16 15.44
N ILE A 136 -5.35 -13.28 14.26
CA ILE A 136 -5.44 -14.53 13.50
C ILE A 136 -4.15 -14.78 12.72
N ILE A 137 -3.61 -13.75 12.06
CA ILE A 137 -2.48 -13.89 11.12
C ILE A 137 -1.13 -13.89 11.84
N THR A 138 -0.94 -13.12 12.91
CA THR A 138 0.32 -13.06 13.69
C THR A 138 0.85 -14.45 14.09
N PRO A 139 0.07 -15.37 14.68
CA PRO A 139 0.59 -16.71 14.98
C PRO A 139 0.94 -17.52 13.72
N ILE A 140 0.21 -17.33 12.61
CA ILE A 140 0.50 -18.01 11.35
C ILE A 140 1.85 -17.56 10.79
N VAL A 141 2.10 -16.25 10.74
CA VAL A 141 3.38 -15.73 10.24
C VAL A 141 4.55 -15.98 11.19
N ASN A 142 4.32 -16.06 12.50
CA ASN A 142 5.37 -16.34 13.49
C ASN A 142 5.77 -17.81 13.52
N TYR A 143 4.80 -18.73 13.46
CA TYR A 143 5.05 -20.16 13.73
C TYR A 143 4.90 -21.05 12.49
N PHE A 144 4.06 -20.67 11.54
CA PHE A 144 3.68 -21.49 10.39
C PHE A 144 4.14 -20.92 9.04
N LYS A 145 5.01 -19.90 9.04
CA LYS A 145 5.54 -19.29 7.80
C LYS A 145 6.09 -20.31 6.83
N TRP A 146 6.94 -21.23 7.29
CA TRP A 146 7.57 -22.24 6.44
C TRP A 146 6.55 -23.22 5.84
N PHE A 147 5.47 -23.52 6.57
CA PHE A 147 4.38 -24.32 6.05
C PHE A 147 3.64 -23.56 4.93
N ALA A 148 3.29 -22.30 5.14
CA ALA A 148 2.66 -21.46 4.12
C ALA A 148 3.53 -21.31 2.86
N VAL A 149 4.83 -21.02 3.00
CA VAL A 149 5.76 -20.97 1.86
C VAL A 149 5.82 -22.31 1.14
N SER A 150 5.94 -23.43 1.88
CA SER A 150 5.97 -24.77 1.29
C SER A 150 4.70 -25.09 0.50
N THR A 151 3.52 -24.69 1.00
CA THR A 151 2.27 -24.88 0.26
C THR A 151 2.24 -24.09 -1.05
N VAL A 152 2.71 -22.85 -1.05
CA VAL A 152 2.82 -22.06 -2.29
C VAL A 152 3.84 -22.69 -3.24
N SER A 153 4.97 -23.19 -2.75
CA SER A 153 5.95 -23.90 -3.56
C SER A 153 5.34 -25.12 -4.25
N VAL A 154 4.52 -25.92 -3.54
CA VAL A 154 3.79 -27.04 -4.14
C VAL A 154 2.82 -26.56 -5.23
N VAL A 155 2.05 -25.50 -4.96
CA VAL A 155 1.11 -24.90 -5.93
C VAL A 155 1.85 -24.37 -7.16
N SER A 156 3.08 -23.87 -7.00
CA SER A 156 3.90 -23.35 -8.11
C SER A 156 4.34 -24.43 -9.10
N TYR A 157 4.35 -25.71 -8.71
CA TYR A 157 4.60 -26.84 -9.61
C TYR A 157 3.37 -27.29 -10.41
N LEU A 158 2.17 -26.81 -10.07
CA LEU A 158 0.97 -27.14 -10.82
C LEU A 158 0.98 -26.44 -12.19
N PRO A 159 0.36 -27.03 -13.24
CA PRO A 159 0.25 -26.39 -14.54
C PRO A 159 -0.41 -25.02 -14.43
N THR A 160 0.19 -24.00 -15.07
CA THR A 160 -0.27 -22.59 -15.03
C THR A 160 -1.76 -22.43 -15.30
N SER A 161 -2.31 -23.19 -16.25
CA SER A 161 -3.74 -23.17 -16.59
C SER A 161 -4.63 -23.63 -15.43
N PHE A 162 -4.19 -24.63 -14.67
CA PHE A 162 -4.92 -25.14 -13.52
C PHE A 162 -4.82 -24.18 -12.34
N THR A 163 -3.63 -23.67 -12.03
CA THR A 163 -3.44 -22.67 -10.97
C THR A 163 -4.26 -21.41 -11.24
N ARG A 164 -4.30 -20.95 -12.49
CA ARG A 164 -5.16 -19.83 -12.91
C ARG A 164 -6.65 -20.12 -12.72
N LEU A 165 -7.09 -21.34 -13.01
CA LEU A 165 -8.48 -21.75 -12.77
C LEU A 165 -8.81 -21.70 -11.27
N LEU A 166 -7.91 -22.18 -10.41
CA LEU A 166 -8.06 -22.10 -8.94
C LEU A 166 -8.12 -20.66 -8.45
N VAL A 167 -7.25 -19.78 -8.94
CA VAL A 167 -7.27 -18.35 -8.59
C VAL A 167 -8.59 -17.70 -9.03
N ARG A 168 -9.06 -17.97 -10.25
CA ARG A 168 -10.36 -17.49 -10.72
C ARG A 168 -11.51 -18.01 -9.87
N TRP A 169 -11.46 -19.28 -9.49
CA TRP A 169 -12.45 -19.89 -8.62
C TRP A 169 -12.42 -19.26 -7.21
N TRP A 170 -11.23 -18.97 -6.67
CA TRP A 170 -11.07 -18.30 -5.37
C TRP A 170 -11.68 -16.90 -5.36
N PHE A 171 -11.56 -16.17 -6.46
CA PHE A 171 -12.21 -14.87 -6.64
C PHE A 171 -13.67 -14.96 -7.14
N SER A 172 -14.22 -16.18 -7.29
CA SER A 172 -15.62 -16.34 -7.72
C SER A 172 -16.57 -15.68 -6.72
N GLY A 173 -17.44 -14.81 -7.22
CA GLY A 173 -18.33 -14.00 -6.40
C GLY A 173 -17.82 -12.58 -6.10
N LYS A 174 -16.58 -12.26 -6.47
CA LYS A 174 -16.08 -10.87 -6.53
C LYS A 174 -16.05 -10.39 -7.98
N ASN A 175 -16.35 -9.12 -8.22
CA ASN A 175 -16.25 -8.48 -9.54
C ASN A 175 -14.76 -8.19 -9.88
N THR A 176 -13.95 -9.24 -9.90
CA THR A 176 -12.49 -9.14 -10.00
C THR A 176 -12.03 -9.15 -11.46
N THR A 177 -11.13 -8.23 -11.81
CA THR A 177 -10.61 -8.10 -13.18
C THR A 177 -9.56 -9.17 -13.51
N ASN A 178 -9.32 -9.41 -14.81
CA ASN A 178 -8.26 -10.33 -15.23
C ASN A 178 -6.87 -9.86 -14.76
N SER A 179 -6.65 -8.54 -14.62
CA SER A 179 -5.38 -8.00 -14.12
C SER A 179 -5.09 -8.45 -12.69
N VAL A 180 -6.10 -8.46 -11.81
CA VAL A 180 -5.97 -8.97 -10.44
C VAL A 180 -5.58 -10.45 -10.44
N VAL A 181 -6.21 -11.27 -11.28
CA VAL A 181 -5.86 -12.69 -11.43
C VAL A 181 -4.41 -12.86 -11.88
N ASP A 182 -3.99 -12.12 -12.91
CA ASP A 182 -2.61 -12.15 -13.41
C ASP A 182 -1.60 -11.70 -12.35
N THR A 183 -1.95 -10.69 -11.56
CA THR A 183 -1.12 -10.19 -10.47
C THR A 183 -1.02 -11.20 -9.32
N THR A 184 -2.13 -11.88 -8.97
CA THR A 184 -2.11 -12.97 -7.99
C THR A 184 -1.24 -14.14 -8.47
N MET A 185 -1.28 -14.48 -9.76
CA MET A 185 -0.42 -15.53 -10.32
C MET A 185 1.08 -15.22 -10.12
N LYS A 186 1.51 -13.95 -10.18
CA LYS A 186 2.90 -13.55 -9.91
C LYS A 186 3.33 -13.82 -8.45
N LEU A 187 2.40 -13.81 -7.50
CA LEU A 187 2.68 -14.07 -6.08
C LEU A 187 2.81 -15.56 -5.74
N LEU A 188 2.30 -16.44 -6.60
CA LEU A 188 2.34 -17.89 -6.41
C LEU A 188 3.71 -18.50 -6.75
N THR A 189 4.77 -17.80 -6.36
CA THR A 189 6.15 -18.27 -6.41
C THR A 189 6.71 -18.30 -4.98
N SER A 190 7.61 -19.25 -4.71
CA SER A 190 8.25 -19.41 -3.40
C SER A 190 8.87 -18.09 -2.91
N ASP A 191 9.57 -17.37 -3.79
CA ASP A 191 10.29 -16.14 -3.45
C ASP A 191 9.32 -14.98 -3.14
N ALA A 192 8.34 -14.74 -4.00
CA ALA A 192 7.37 -13.65 -3.79
C ALA A 192 6.54 -13.88 -2.51
N SER A 193 6.19 -15.14 -2.24
CA SER A 193 5.48 -15.54 -1.01
C SER A 193 6.35 -15.46 0.23
N ASN A 194 7.61 -15.89 0.18
CA ASN A 194 8.54 -15.72 1.29
C ASN A 194 8.74 -14.23 1.62
N ASN A 195 8.87 -13.37 0.60
CA ASN A 195 8.95 -11.92 0.76
C ASN A 195 7.65 -11.33 1.33
N CYS A 196 6.49 -11.82 0.90
CA CYS A 196 5.19 -11.40 1.43
C CYS A 196 5.02 -11.72 2.91
N LEU A 197 5.34 -12.96 3.29
CA LEU A 197 5.18 -13.42 4.65
C LEU A 197 6.28 -12.89 5.57
N GLY A 198 7.50 -12.70 5.05
CA GLY A 198 8.58 -12.02 5.75
C GLY A 198 8.23 -10.58 6.08
N MET A 199 7.69 -9.82 5.11
CA MET A 199 7.22 -8.47 5.35
C MET A 199 6.05 -8.45 6.35
N ALA A 200 5.05 -9.31 6.17
CA ALA A 200 3.93 -9.42 7.12
C ALA A 200 4.40 -9.71 8.56
N TYR A 201 5.44 -10.52 8.73
CA TYR A 201 6.04 -10.76 10.04
C TYR A 201 6.62 -9.48 10.65
N CYS A 202 7.42 -8.73 9.90
CA CYS A 202 7.99 -7.46 10.34
C CYS A 202 6.91 -6.42 10.67
N GLU A 203 5.89 -6.29 9.81
CA GLU A 203 4.75 -5.38 10.00
C GLU A 203 4.08 -5.59 11.36
N MET A 204 3.84 -6.85 11.75
CA MET A 204 3.19 -7.20 13.02
C MET A 204 4.05 -6.85 14.25
N GLN A 205 5.37 -6.82 14.11
CA GLN A 205 6.31 -6.48 15.19
C GLN A 205 6.57 -4.97 15.28
N GLU A 206 6.61 -4.27 14.15
CA GLU A 206 7.03 -2.87 14.08
C GLU A 206 5.87 -1.87 14.15
N VAL A 207 4.67 -2.23 13.65
CA VAL A 207 3.51 -1.34 13.63
C VAL A 207 2.73 -1.47 14.94
N GLN A 208 3.29 -0.88 16.00
CA GLN A 208 2.73 -0.92 17.34
C GLN A 208 2.07 0.40 17.74
N ASP A 209 2.82 1.48 17.78
CA ASP A 209 2.36 2.76 18.31
C ASP A 209 2.04 3.77 17.22
N LEU A 210 0.98 4.54 17.45
CA LEU A 210 0.62 5.66 16.58
C LEU A 210 1.64 6.79 16.72
N ASP A 211 2.22 7.24 15.60
CA ASP A 211 3.17 8.37 15.56
C ASP A 211 2.44 9.72 15.68
N THR A 212 1.99 10.00 16.91
CA THR A 212 1.10 11.11 17.19
C THR A 212 1.74 12.48 17.04
N GLU A 213 3.08 12.56 17.16
CA GLU A 213 3.84 13.76 16.93
C GLU A 213 3.82 14.13 15.44
N VAL A 214 4.15 13.18 14.56
CA VAL A 214 4.14 13.41 13.11
C VAL A 214 2.74 13.76 12.62
N ILE A 215 1.74 13.02 13.08
CA ILE A 215 0.34 13.26 12.72
C ILE A 215 -0.10 14.65 13.21
N GLY A 216 0.16 14.98 14.47
CA GLY A 216 -0.20 16.28 15.04
C GLY A 216 0.44 17.45 14.30
N ASN A 217 1.73 17.36 13.99
CA ASN A 217 2.49 18.41 13.30
C ASN A 217 2.05 18.59 11.84
N ASN A 218 1.43 17.59 11.22
CA ASN A 218 1.05 17.60 9.81
C ASN A 218 -0.46 17.40 9.57
N LEU A 219 -1.29 17.59 10.59
CA LEU A 219 -2.71 17.18 10.56
C LEU A 219 -3.48 17.72 9.34
N LYS A 220 -3.22 18.97 8.94
CA LYS A 220 -3.87 19.63 7.78
C LYS A 220 -3.49 19.01 6.42
N LYS A 221 -2.38 18.28 6.37
CA LYS A 221 -1.89 17.60 5.16
C LYS A 221 -2.39 16.16 5.07
N ILE A 222 -2.98 15.58 6.13
CA ILE A 222 -3.26 14.15 6.18
C ILE A 222 -4.77 13.91 6.15
N ILE A 223 -5.20 13.08 5.21
CA ILE A 223 -6.53 12.51 5.14
C ILE A 223 -6.46 11.06 5.57
N PHE A 224 -7.28 10.67 6.53
CA PHE A 224 -7.45 9.28 6.95
C PHE A 224 -8.80 8.76 6.49
N TYR A 225 -8.83 7.61 5.82
CA TYR A 225 -10.05 6.98 5.36
C TYR A 225 -10.14 5.54 5.87
N TYR A 226 -11.01 5.31 6.85
CA TYR A 226 -11.21 4.00 7.49
C TYR A 226 -12.41 3.26 6.89
N GLY A 227 -12.36 1.93 6.86
CA GLY A 227 -13.49 1.10 6.48
C GLY A 227 -14.39 0.77 7.68
N SER A 228 -15.72 0.82 7.51
CA SER A 228 -16.68 0.47 8.57
C SER A 228 -16.66 -1.00 8.97
N SER A 229 -16.22 -1.88 8.07
CA SER A 229 -16.11 -3.33 8.27
C SER A 229 -14.65 -3.83 8.25
N ASP A 230 -13.68 -2.91 8.30
CA ASP A 230 -12.27 -3.24 8.18
C ASP A 230 -11.76 -4.00 9.42
N GLN A 231 -11.16 -5.16 9.19
CA GLN A 231 -10.61 -6.04 10.23
C GLN A 231 -9.10 -5.85 10.46
N TRP A 232 -8.46 -4.99 9.67
CA TRP A 232 -7.07 -4.55 9.78
C TRP A 232 -6.94 -3.13 10.34
N ALA A 233 -7.99 -2.32 10.24
CA ALA A 233 -8.05 -0.97 10.80
C ALA A 233 -9.45 -0.75 11.41
N PRO A 234 -9.73 -1.34 12.59
CA PRO A 234 -11.08 -1.38 13.16
C PRO A 234 -11.63 0.01 13.48
N VAL A 235 -12.97 0.13 13.53
CA VAL A 235 -13.68 1.39 13.81
C VAL A 235 -13.26 2.03 15.13
N SER A 236 -12.88 1.24 16.14
CA SER A 236 -12.34 1.76 17.39
C SER A 236 -11.08 2.61 17.19
N TYR A 237 -10.21 2.26 16.23
CA TYR A 237 -9.01 3.05 15.94
C TYR A 237 -9.38 4.38 15.27
N TYR A 238 -10.39 4.37 14.38
CA TYR A 238 -10.97 5.60 13.84
C TYR A 238 -11.53 6.51 14.95
N GLU A 239 -12.30 5.96 15.89
CA GLU A 239 -12.91 6.71 16.99
C GLU A 239 -11.86 7.33 17.91
N GLU A 240 -10.83 6.55 18.29
CA GLU A 240 -9.70 7.01 19.09
C GLU A 240 -8.91 8.11 18.38
N LEU A 241 -8.60 7.93 17.09
CA LEU A 241 -7.88 8.92 16.29
C LEU A 241 -8.69 10.22 16.14
N LYS A 242 -9.99 10.12 15.87
CA LYS A 242 -10.89 11.27 15.75
C LYS A 242 -11.06 12.00 17.07
N SER A 243 -11.13 11.27 18.19
CA SER A 243 -11.16 11.87 19.54
C SER A 243 -9.87 12.62 19.86
N ARG A 244 -8.72 12.11 19.39
CA ARG A 244 -7.41 12.75 19.64
C ARG A 244 -7.14 13.95 18.75
N PHE A 245 -7.61 13.90 17.50
CA PHE A 245 -7.42 14.95 16.49
C PHE A 245 -8.79 15.38 15.92
N PRO A 246 -9.62 16.10 16.69
CA PRO A 246 -10.99 16.44 16.28
C PRO A 246 -11.03 17.29 15.00
N GLU A 247 -10.05 18.16 14.80
CA GLU A 247 -9.90 19.03 13.62
C GLU A 247 -9.33 18.30 12.39
N GLY A 248 -8.93 17.03 12.53
CA GLY A 248 -8.36 16.24 11.45
C GLY A 248 -9.38 15.79 10.40
N GLU A 249 -8.91 15.69 9.15
CA GLU A 249 -9.64 15.09 8.04
C GLU A 249 -9.65 13.55 8.19
N ILE A 250 -10.50 13.05 9.07
CA ILE A 250 -10.60 11.63 9.43
C ILE A 250 -12.01 11.15 9.13
N TYR A 251 -12.12 10.27 8.13
CA TYR A 251 -13.37 9.81 7.56
C TYR A 251 -13.57 8.32 7.81
N LEU A 252 -14.84 7.94 8.01
CA LEU A 252 -15.28 6.55 8.07
C LEU A 252 -16.14 6.24 6.84
N CYS A 253 -15.79 5.19 6.12
CA CYS A 253 -16.47 4.74 4.91
C CYS A 253 -17.91 4.33 5.22
N GLN A 254 -18.87 5.02 4.61
CA GLN A 254 -20.29 4.66 4.65
C GLN A 254 -20.71 3.76 3.47
N ARG A 255 -19.82 3.57 2.49
CA ARG A 255 -20.09 2.88 1.21
C ARG A 255 -19.83 1.37 1.27
N GLY A 256 -19.35 0.85 2.40
CA GLY A 256 -19.10 -0.58 2.60
C GLY A 256 -17.91 -1.13 1.82
N PHE A 257 -16.91 -0.30 1.51
CA PHE A 257 -15.69 -0.76 0.84
C PHE A 257 -14.89 -1.73 1.74
N GLU A 258 -14.41 -2.82 1.14
CA GLU A 258 -13.50 -3.75 1.80
C GLU A 258 -12.12 -3.12 1.97
N HIS A 259 -11.33 -3.63 2.94
CA HIS A 259 -9.94 -3.23 3.14
C HIS A 259 -9.16 -3.29 1.82
N ALA A 260 -9.23 -4.42 1.10
CA ALA A 260 -8.63 -4.59 -0.22
C ALA A 260 -9.52 -4.01 -1.33
N PHE A 261 -9.82 -2.70 -1.25
CA PHE A 261 -10.71 -2.00 -2.19
C PHE A 261 -10.28 -2.17 -3.65
N VAL A 262 -8.98 -2.36 -3.90
CA VAL A 262 -8.40 -2.58 -5.23
C VAL A 262 -8.97 -3.80 -5.97
N LEU A 263 -9.62 -4.71 -5.26
CA LEU A 263 -10.22 -5.93 -5.83
C LEU A 263 -11.64 -5.72 -6.36
N SER A 264 -12.33 -4.64 -5.96
CA SER A 264 -13.78 -4.50 -6.19
C SER A 264 -14.32 -3.08 -6.27
N ALA A 265 -13.56 -2.05 -5.85
CA ALA A 265 -14.02 -0.66 -5.70
C ALA A 265 -12.97 0.37 -6.15
N SER A 266 -12.05 -0.02 -7.05
CA SER A 266 -10.96 0.83 -7.54
C SER A 266 -11.44 2.14 -8.17
N VAL A 267 -12.52 2.10 -8.95
CA VAL A 267 -13.04 3.26 -9.69
C VAL A 267 -13.64 4.29 -8.73
N GLU A 268 -14.43 3.80 -7.79
CA GLU A 268 -15.16 4.61 -6.81
C GLU A 268 -14.23 5.25 -5.78
N VAL A 269 -13.20 4.53 -5.37
CA VAL A 269 -12.16 5.08 -4.48
C VAL A 269 -11.29 6.08 -5.23
N ALA A 270 -11.00 5.87 -6.52
CA ALA A 270 -10.26 6.83 -7.34
C ALA A 270 -11.02 8.16 -7.53
N GLU A 271 -12.33 8.10 -7.80
CA GLU A 271 -13.20 9.28 -7.87
C GLU A 271 -13.15 10.09 -6.57
N MET A 272 -13.29 9.41 -5.43
CA MET A 272 -13.24 10.03 -4.11
C MET A 272 -11.87 10.67 -3.83
N VAL A 273 -10.79 9.96 -4.13
CA VAL A 273 -9.42 10.47 -3.96
C VAL A 273 -9.17 11.68 -4.85
N TRP A 274 -9.65 11.67 -6.09
CA TRP A 274 -9.56 12.83 -6.97
C TRP A 274 -10.27 14.04 -6.38
N GLY A 275 -11.47 13.88 -5.84
CA GLY A 275 -12.20 14.99 -5.20
C GLY A 275 -11.42 15.65 -4.05
N TRP A 276 -10.65 14.86 -3.28
CA TRP A 276 -9.75 15.41 -2.26
C TRP A 276 -8.53 16.12 -2.84
N ILE A 277 -8.01 15.65 -3.97
CA ILE A 277 -6.85 16.26 -4.65
C ILE A 277 -7.25 17.56 -5.34
N GLU A 278 -8.35 17.56 -6.07
CA GLU A 278 -8.90 18.72 -6.77
C GLU A 278 -9.24 19.85 -5.79
N GLY A 279 -9.82 19.52 -4.63
CA GLY A 279 -10.10 20.50 -3.57
C GLY A 279 -8.87 21.20 -2.98
N MET A 280 -7.65 20.77 -3.33
CA MET A 280 -6.40 21.47 -2.98
C MET A 280 -5.94 22.49 -4.03
N ALA A 281 -6.35 22.34 -5.29
CA ALA A 281 -5.97 23.25 -6.34
C ALA A 281 -6.69 24.59 -6.12
N PRO A 282 -5.98 25.74 -6.10
CA PRO A 282 -6.68 27.01 -6.22
C PRO A 282 -7.46 26.96 -7.54
N TYR A 283 -8.76 27.20 -7.49
CA TYR A 283 -9.53 27.53 -8.70
C TYR A 283 -8.77 28.65 -9.41
N GLU A 284 -8.31 28.41 -10.64
CA GLU A 284 -7.80 29.48 -11.52
C GLU A 284 -8.88 30.53 -11.77
#